data_AF-A0A2S0XGQ4-F1
#
_entry.id   AF-A0A2S0XGQ4-F1
#
_cell.length_a   1.000
_cell.length_b   1.000
_cell.length_c   1.000
_cell.angle_alpha   90.00
_cell.angle_beta   90.00
_cell.angle_gamma   90.00
#
_symmetry.space_group_name_H-M   'P 1'
#
loop_
_entity.id
_entity.type
_entity.pdbx_description
1 polymer ?
#
loop_
_entity_poly.entity_id
_entity_poly.type
_entity_poly.pdbx_seq_one_letter_code
_entity_poly.pdbx_strand_id
1 'polypeptide(L)'
;MITPEQCRAARALVDLSREELANLSGTAHRTIVDFERAARQPRAATLDALRRALEQAGVIFLADGEQIAGGAGVRMTVGNLPCT
;
A
#
# COMPACT_ATOMS: atom_id res chain seq x y z
N MET A 1 -3.07 -9.51 1.49
CA MET A 1 -3.43 -8.60 0.36
C MET A 1 -3.39 -7.18 0.89
N ILE A 2 -2.90 -6.23 0.10
CA ILE A 2 -2.87 -4.81 0.47
C ILE A 2 -4.24 -4.15 0.21
N THR A 3 -4.60 -3.17 1.04
CA THR A 3 -5.82 -2.34 0.85
C THR A 3 -5.53 -1.10 -0.03
N PRO A 4 -6.57 -0.42 -0.56
CA PRO A 4 -6.39 0.85 -1.26
C PRO A 4 -5.62 1.90 -0.43
N GLU A 5 -5.93 2.02 0.85
CA GLU A 5 -5.31 2.95 1.80
C GLU A 5 -3.82 2.62 1.97
N GLN A 6 -3.52 1.34 2.18
CA GLN A 6 -2.15 0.85 2.32
C GLN A 6 -1.35 1.08 1.04
N CYS A 7 -1.94 0.87 -0.14
CA CYS A 7 -1.29 1.15 -1.42
C CYS A 7 -0.93 2.63 -1.56
N ARG A 8 -1.88 3.54 -1.26
CA ARG A 8 -1.64 5.00 -1.31
C ARG A 8 -0.55 5.43 -0.32
N ALA A 9 -0.60 4.93 0.91
CA ALA A 9 0.35 5.25 1.96
C ALA A 9 1.75 4.74 1.61
N ALA A 10 1.88 3.47 1.23
CA ALA A 10 3.12 2.85 0.79
C ALA A 10 3.76 3.64 -0.36
N ARG A 11 2.97 4.00 -1.37
CA ARG A 11 3.43 4.77 -2.51
C ARG A 11 3.97 6.15 -2.10
N ALA A 12 3.30 6.83 -1.17
CA ALA A 12 3.76 8.13 -0.66
C ALA A 12 5.04 8.01 0.19
N LEU A 13 5.23 6.92 0.93
CA LEU A 13 6.43 6.68 1.74
C LEU A 13 7.71 6.56 0.90
N VAL A 14 7.60 6.01 -0.31
CA VAL A 14 8.73 5.84 -1.23
C VAL A 14 8.71 6.82 -2.40
N ASP A 15 7.92 7.89 -2.29
CA ASP A 15 7.80 8.97 -3.29
C ASP A 15 7.57 8.50 -4.73
N LEU A 16 6.76 7.44 -4.91
CA LEU A 16 6.44 6.93 -6.23
C LEU A 16 5.18 7.60 -6.79
N SER A 17 5.20 7.97 -8.07
CA SER A 17 3.99 8.27 -8.83
C SER A 17 3.21 6.98 -9.14
N ARG A 18 1.95 7.13 -9.56
CA ARG A 18 1.15 5.98 -10.04
C ARG A 18 1.72 5.37 -11.31
N GLU A 19 2.34 6.19 -12.15
CA GLU A 19 2.97 5.76 -13.39
C GLU A 19 4.23 4.93 -13.11
N GLU A 20 5.07 5.37 -12.18
CA GLU A 20 6.24 4.58 -11.75
C GLU A 20 5.81 3.26 -11.11
N LEU A 21 4.79 3.26 -10.25
CA LEU A 21 4.26 2.01 -9.69
C LEU A 21 3.69 1.10 -10.78
N ALA A 22 3.04 1.65 -11.81
CA ALA A 22 2.56 0.88 -12.96
C ALA A 22 3.73 0.17 -13.67
N ASN A 23 4.80 0.92 -13.93
CA ASN A 23 6.00 0.41 -14.59
C ASN A 23 6.70 -0.68 -13.75
N LEU A 24 6.86 -0.45 -12.45
CA LEU A 24 7.51 -1.40 -11.54
C LEU A 24 6.69 -2.69 -11.34
N SER A 25 5.37 -2.59 -11.26
CA SER A 25 4.48 -3.73 -11.00
C SER A 25 4.02 -4.46 -12.26
N GLY A 26 4.27 -3.92 -13.46
CA GLY A 26 3.71 -4.41 -14.72
C GLY A 26 2.18 -4.32 -14.79
N THR A 27 1.56 -3.51 -13.94
CA THR A 27 0.10 -3.32 -13.87
C THR A 27 -0.30 -2.06 -14.62
N ALA A 28 -1.41 -2.10 -15.36
CA ALA A 28 -1.90 -0.92 -16.06
C ALA A 28 -2.20 0.24 -15.11
N HIS A 29 -1.74 1.46 -15.46
CA HIS A 29 -1.94 2.67 -14.66
C HIS A 29 -3.41 2.89 -14.23
N ARG A 30 -4.36 2.65 -15.14
CA ARG A 30 -5.80 2.79 -14.84
C ARG A 30 -6.27 1.82 -13.75
N THR A 31 -5.75 0.60 -13.72
CA THR A 31 -6.06 -0.38 -12.67
C THR A 31 -5.58 0.10 -11.30
N ILE A 32 -4.43 0.76 -11.24
CA ILE A 32 -3.91 1.36 -9.99
C ILE A 32 -4.80 2.53 -9.55
N VAL A 33 -5.20 3.41 -10.48
CA VAL A 33 -6.12 4.52 -10.17
C VAL A 33 -7.45 4.00 -9.62
N ASP A 34 -8.06 3.02 -10.28
CA ASP A 34 -9.34 2.46 -9.87
C ASP A 34 -9.24 1.74 -8.52
N PHE A 35 -8.13 1.02 -8.29
CA PHE A 35 -7.85 0.35 -7.02
C PHE A 35 -7.65 1.35 -5.88
N GLU A 36 -6.76 2.33 -6.05
CA GLU A 36 -6.47 3.34 -5.03
C GLU A 36 -7.70 4.20 -4.69
N ARG A 37 -8.67 4.32 -5.60
CA ARG A 37 -9.96 5.02 -5.36
C ARG A 37 -11.04 4.11 -4.78
N ALA A 38 -10.73 2.83 -4.54
CA ALA A 38 -11.71 1.79 -4.18
C ALA A 38 -12.88 1.66 -5.18
N ALA A 39 -12.68 2.06 -6.44
CA ALA A 39 -13.70 1.98 -7.49
C ALA A 39 -13.85 0.55 -8.04
N ARG A 40 -12.79 -0.26 -7.96
CA ARG A 40 -12.79 -1.66 -8.36
C ARG A 40 -11.73 -2.45 -7.59
N GLN A 41 -12.06 -3.68 -7.21
CA GLN A 41 -11.10 -4.62 -6.63
C GLN A 41 -10.34 -5.37 -7.74
N PRO A 42 -9.00 -5.26 -7.84
CA PRO A 42 -8.19 -6.07 -8.74
C PRO A 42 -8.18 -7.54 -8.35
N ARG A 43 -7.71 -8.39 -9.27
CA ARG A 43 -7.43 -9.80 -8.98
C ARG A 43 -6.29 -9.91 -7.96
N ALA A 44 -6.25 -11.02 -7.22
CA ALA A 44 -5.21 -11.27 -6.21
C ALA A 44 -3.78 -11.16 -6.79
N ALA A 45 -3.53 -11.76 -7.96
CA ALA A 45 -2.24 -11.66 -8.64
C ALA A 45 -1.79 -10.22 -8.92
N THR A 46 -2.72 -9.31 -9.22
CA THR A 46 -2.42 -7.89 -9.43
C THR A 46 -2.06 -7.21 -8.10
N LEU A 47 -2.78 -7.51 -7.03
CA LEU A 47 -2.46 -6.96 -5.71
C LEU A 47 -1.10 -7.45 -5.20
N ASP A 48 -0.75 -8.71 -5.49
CA ASP A 48 0.57 -9.26 -5.14
C ASP A 48 1.68 -8.60 -5.96
N ALA A 49 1.45 -8.32 -7.24
CA ALA A 49 2.41 -7.57 -8.07
C ALA A 49 2.64 -6.15 -7.55
N LEU A 50 1.56 -5.44 -7.17
CA LEU A 50 1.66 -4.10 -6.56
C LEU A 50 2.39 -4.13 -5.22
N ARG A 51 2.05 -5.10 -4.35
CA ARG A 51 2.72 -5.29 -3.07
C ARG A 51 4.22 -5.51 -3.25
N ARG A 52 4.60 -6.44 -4.13
CA ARG A 52 6.02 -6.77 -4.38
C ARG A 52 6.79 -5.58 -4.94
N ALA A 53 6.21 -4.80 -5.85
CA ALA A 53 6.85 -3.61 -6.40
C ALA A 53 7.12 -2.56 -5.30
N LEU A 54 6.17 -2.34 -4.40
CA LEU A 54 6.34 -1.43 -3.26
C LEU A 54 7.37 -1.98 -2.26
N GLU A 55 7.39 -3.29 -2.02
CA GLU A 55 8.40 -3.92 -1.17
C GLU A 55 9.82 -3.80 -1.75
N GLN A 56 9.96 -3.96 -3.06
CA GLN A 56 11.23 -3.73 -3.76
C GLN A 56 11.68 -2.26 -3.70
N ALA A 57 10.75 -1.31 -3.62
CA ALA A 57 11.03 0.11 -3.41
C ALA A 57 11.38 0.46 -1.95
N GLY A 58 11.34 -0.51 -1.02
CA GLY A 58 11.73 -0.34 0.38
C GLY A 58 10.58 -0.24 1.37
N VAL A 59 9.33 -0.50 0.95
CA VAL A 59 8.19 -0.58 1.87
C VAL A 59 8.18 -1.95 2.57
N ILE A 60 7.83 -1.98 3.85
CA ILE A 60 7.55 -3.23 4.57
C ILE A 60 6.07 -3.22 4.97
N PHE A 61 5.31 -4.21 4.50
CA PHE A 61 3.92 -4.41 4.94
C PHE A 61 3.87 -5.33 6.14
N LEU A 62 3.24 -4.86 7.21
CA LEU A 62 3.02 -5.60 8.44
C LEU A 62 1.70 -6.36 8.38
N ALA A 63 1.67 -7.56 8.97
CA ALA A 63 0.42 -8.22 9.31
C ALA A 63 -0.26 -7.52 10.50
N ASP A 64 -1.54 -7.83 10.70
CA ASP A 64 -2.29 -7.28 11.83
C ASP A 64 -1.65 -7.71 13.17
N GLY A 65 -1.51 -6.75 14.09
CA GLY A 65 -0.82 -6.94 15.38
C GLY A 65 0.70 -7.15 15.30
N GLU A 66 1.30 -7.17 14.10
CA GLU A 66 2.73 -7.38 13.94
C GLU A 66 3.52 -6.12 14.35
N GLN A 67 4.57 -6.33 15.13
CA GLN A 67 5.52 -5.29 15.51
C GLN A 67 6.91 -5.70 15.06
N ILE A 68 7.57 -4.81 14.33
CA ILE A 68 8.94 -5.02 13.87
C ILE A 68 9.78 -3.85 14.39
N ALA A 69 11.00 -4.14 14.86
CA ALA A 69 11.96 -3.10 15.22
C ALA A 69 12.28 -2.25 13.97
N GLY A 70 12.20 -0.93 14.10
CA GLY A 70 12.35 -0.02 12.96
C GLY A 70 12.78 1.37 13.38
N GLY A 71 13.22 2.16 12.40
CA GLY A 71 13.53 3.59 12.56
C GLY A 71 12.29 4.44 12.81
N ALA A 72 12.43 5.77 12.73
CA ALA A 72 11.29 6.69 12.90
C ALA A 72 10.15 6.38 11.91
N GLY A 73 8.90 6.39 12.39
CA GLY A 73 7.75 6.02 11.57
C GLY A 73 6.41 6.51 12.11
N VAL A 74 5.36 6.37 11.29
CA VAL A 74 3.97 6.77 11.59
C VAL A 74 3.11 5.51 11.66
N ARG A 75 2.33 5.36 12.73
CA ARG A 75 1.37 4.26 12.90
C ARG A 75 -0.04 4.80 12.95
N MET A 76 -0.96 4.14 12.25
CA MET A 76 -2.39 4.35 12.48
C MET A 76 -2.74 3.67 13.81
N THR A 77 -3.39 4.40 14.71
CA THR A 77 -4.05 3.74 15.85
C THR A 77 -5.29 3.04 15.34
N VAL A 78 -5.54 1.79 15.75
CA VAL A 78 -6.88 1.22 15.61
C VAL A 78 -7.78 2.11 16.45
N GLY A 79 -8.78 2.73 15.81
CA GLY A 79 -9.62 3.72 16.47
C GLY A 79 -10.32 3.09 17.67
N ASN A 80 -10.05 3.60 18.87
CA ASN A 80 -11.05 3.62 19.91
C ASN A 80 -11.72 4.99 19.84
N LEU A 81 -12.97 5.01 19.36
CA LEU A 81 -13.90 6.08 19.73
C LEU A 81 -13.96 6.16 21.27
N PRO A 82 -14.20 7.36 21.80
CA PRO A 82 -13.27 8.18 22.56
C PRO A 82 -12.86 7.59 23.93
N CYS A 83 -11.74 8.10 24.46
CA CYS A 83 -11.65 8.40 25.88
C CYS A 83 -11.73 9.92 26.00
N THR A 84 -12.67 10.41 26.82
CA THR A 84 -13.11 11.81 27.05
C THR A 84 -13.97 12.48 25.98
#